data_AF-A0A961IJ85-F1
#
_entry.id   AF-A0A961IJ85-F1
#
_cell.length_a   1.000
_cell.length_b   1.000
_cell.length_c   1.000
_cell.angle_alpha   90.00
_cell.angle_beta   90.00
_cell.angle_gamma   90.00
#
_symmetry.space_group_name_H-M   'P 1'
#
loop_
_entity.id
_entity.type
_entity.pdbx_description
1 polymer ?
#
loop_
_entity_poly.entity_id
_entity_poly.type
_entity_poly.pdbx_seq_one_letter_code
_entity_poly.pdbx_strand_id
1 'polypeptide(L)'
;MHIQSGGYVEDSLVVWQIEGEEIDFTRSEFEEILAALRQQRLFAILKEMRPALADQLLAIFESRLIPDVFEQDDLETRLENFLFHLYDRARVEWDD
;
A
#
# COMPACT_ATOMS: atom_id res chain seq x y z
N MET A 1 -0.82 -16.64 6.79
CA MET A 1 -1.53 -15.89 5.73
C MET A 1 -0.50 -15.28 4.78
N HIS A 2 -0.61 -15.57 3.49
CA HIS A 2 0.21 -14.93 2.45
C HIS A 2 -0.62 -13.79 1.87
N ILE A 3 -0.13 -12.56 1.99
CA ILE A 3 -0.75 -11.41 1.35
C ILE A 3 -0.32 -11.43 -0.11
N GLN A 4 -1.28 -11.45 -1.03
CA GLN A 4 -1.05 -11.30 -2.46
C GLN A 4 -0.92 -9.81 -2.76
N SER A 5 0.30 -9.37 -3.04
CA SER A 5 0.58 -7.98 -3.41
C SER A 5 1.51 -7.95 -4.63
N GLY A 6 1.25 -7.02 -5.52
CA GLY A 6 2.04 -6.75 -6.72
C GLY A 6 1.87 -5.29 -7.16
N GLY A 7 2.42 -4.94 -8.31
CA GLY A 7 2.23 -3.61 -8.87
C GLY A 7 3.18 -3.30 -10.02
N TYR A 8 2.83 -2.25 -10.76
CA TYR A 8 3.47 -1.81 -11.99
C TYR A 8 3.23 -0.31 -12.20
N VAL A 9 3.92 0.27 -13.19
CA VAL A 9 3.68 1.63 -13.66
C VAL A 9 2.91 1.59 -14.98
N GLU A 10 1.85 2.37 -15.09
CA GLU A 10 1.06 2.51 -16.32
C GLU A 10 0.61 3.96 -16.46
N ASP A 11 0.81 4.56 -17.65
CA ASP A 11 0.36 5.91 -17.98
C ASP A 11 0.67 6.99 -16.90
N SER A 12 1.87 6.92 -16.31
CA SER A 12 2.35 7.80 -15.21
C SER A 12 1.69 7.58 -13.83
N LEU A 13 0.90 6.52 -13.68
CA LEU A 13 0.35 6.06 -12.41
C LEU A 13 1.16 4.89 -11.86
N VAL A 14 1.21 4.81 -10.53
CA VAL A 14 1.65 3.60 -9.82
C VAL A 14 0.41 2.80 -9.49
N VAL A 15 0.30 1.61 -10.07
CA VAL A 15 -0.81 0.69 -9.80
C VAL A 15 -0.35 -0.30 -8.75
N TRP A 16 -0.97 -0.26 -7.57
CA TRP A 16 -0.77 -1.26 -6.52
C TRP A 16 -1.89 -2.28 -6.58
N GLN A 17 -1.52 -3.53 -6.82
CA GLN A 17 -2.47 -4.65 -6.80
C GLN A 17 -2.37 -5.36 -5.45
N ILE A 18 -3.47 -5.43 -4.71
CA ILE A 18 -3.50 -6.11 -3.41
C ILE A 18 -4.78 -6.91 -3.19
N GLU A 19 -4.61 -8.19 -2.89
CA GLU A 19 -5.72 -9.12 -2.58
C GLU A 19 -6.81 -9.22 -3.67
N GLY A 20 -6.47 -8.85 -4.91
CA GLY A 20 -7.38 -8.82 -6.06
C GLY A 20 -7.98 -7.44 -6.36
N GLU A 21 -7.62 -6.42 -5.58
CA GLU A 21 -8.03 -5.03 -5.76
C GLU A 21 -6.89 -4.21 -6.37
N GLU A 22 -7.24 -3.19 -7.17
CA GLU A 22 -6.28 -2.28 -7.78
C GLU A 22 -6.41 -0.88 -7.17
N ILE A 23 -5.28 -0.28 -6.83
CA ILE A 23 -5.20 1.03 -6.20
C ILE A 23 -4.21 1.87 -6.99
N ASP A 24 -4.73 2.89 -7.64
CA ASP A 24 -3.94 3.80 -8.45
C ASP A 24 -3.45 4.96 -7.60
N PHE A 25 -2.17 5.29 -7.74
CA PHE A 25 -1.56 6.48 -7.19
C PHE A 25 -0.95 7.31 -8.31
N THR A 26 -1.11 8.63 -8.23
CA THR A 26 -0.22 9.50 -8.99
C THR A 26 1.20 9.37 -8.43
N ARG A 27 2.22 9.60 -9.25
CA ARG A 27 3.62 9.60 -8.77
C ARG A 27 3.81 10.48 -7.53
N SER A 28 3.29 11.70 -7.55
CA SER A 28 3.43 12.65 -6.43
C SER A 28 2.73 12.15 -5.16
N GLU A 29 1.52 11.59 -5.30
CA GLU A 29 0.80 11.02 -4.16
C GLU A 29 1.55 9.82 -3.57
N PHE A 30 2.09 8.96 -4.44
CA PHE A 30 2.85 7.79 -4.02
C PHE A 30 4.14 8.19 -3.29
N GLU A 31 4.89 9.15 -3.83
CA GLU A 31 6.10 9.70 -3.19
C GLU A 31 5.78 10.37 -1.84
N GLU A 32 4.65 11.07 -1.72
CA GLU A 32 4.20 11.71 -0.48
C GLU A 32 3.87 10.66 0.61
N ILE A 33 3.15 9.60 0.25
CA ILE A 33 2.85 8.48 1.16
C ILE A 33 4.16 7.86 1.68
N LEU A 34 5.11 7.56 0.79
CA LEU A 34 6.39 6.95 1.17
C LEU A 34 7.25 7.86 2.03
N ALA A 35 7.22 9.18 1.79
CA ALA A 35 7.92 10.14 2.62
C ALA A 35 7.33 10.18 4.03
N ALA A 36 5.99 10.15 4.14
CA ALA A 36 5.29 10.16 5.42
C ALA A 36 5.46 8.84 6.20
N LEU A 37 5.68 7.70 5.54
CA LEU A 37 5.97 6.40 6.19
C LEU A 37 7.21 6.41 7.09
N ARG A 38 8.10 7.40 6.94
CA ARG A 38 9.27 7.55 7.81
C ARG A 38 8.92 8.08 9.21
N GLN A 39 7.72 8.65 9.38
CA GLN A 39 7.30 9.36 10.59
C GLN A 39 6.05 8.75 11.20
N GLN A 40 5.21 8.13 10.38
CA GLN A 40 3.92 7.59 10.77
C GLN A 40 3.63 6.28 10.04
N ARG A 41 2.70 5.52 10.59
CA ARG A 41 2.29 4.20 10.10
C ARG A 41 1.28 4.30 8.97
N LEU A 42 1.30 3.36 8.02
CA LEU A 42 0.53 3.42 6.78
C LEU A 42 -0.95 3.80 6.97
N PHE A 43 -1.67 3.14 7.87
CA PHE A 43 -3.10 3.41 8.05
C PHE A 43 -3.34 4.80 8.66
N ALA A 44 -2.42 5.35 9.45
CA ALA A 44 -2.52 6.74 9.90
C ALA A 44 -2.42 7.70 8.70
N ILE A 45 -1.45 7.46 7.80
CA ILE A 45 -1.26 8.26 6.59
C ILE A 45 -2.48 8.18 5.69
N LEU A 46 -2.96 6.97 5.43
CA LEU A 46 -4.11 6.76 4.58
C LEU A 46 -5.37 7.36 5.19
N LYS A 47 -5.56 7.34 6.51
CA LYS A 47 -6.69 8.02 7.15
C LYS A 47 -6.69 9.53 6.93
N GLU A 48 -5.51 10.14 6.81
CA GLU A 48 -5.37 11.57 6.55
C GLU A 48 -5.52 11.91 5.06
N MET A 49 -4.84 11.15 4.19
CA MET A 49 -4.75 11.44 2.74
C MET A 49 -5.88 10.81 1.93
N ARG A 50 -6.23 9.56 2.22
CA ARG A 50 -7.22 8.75 1.48
C ARG A 50 -8.09 7.92 2.43
N PRO A 51 -8.94 8.54 3.27
CA PRO A 51 -9.66 7.83 4.33
C PRO A 51 -10.50 6.66 3.83
N ALA A 52 -11.14 6.82 2.66
CA ALA A 52 -11.91 5.74 2.03
C ALA A 52 -11.04 4.52 1.66
N LEU A 53 -9.79 4.74 1.25
CA LEU A 53 -8.85 3.66 0.95
C LEU A 53 -8.39 2.96 2.24
N ALA A 54 -8.16 3.71 3.31
CA ALA A 54 -7.82 3.13 4.61
C ALA A 54 -8.93 2.16 5.08
N ASP A 55 -10.19 2.60 5.00
CA ASP A 55 -11.35 1.79 5.37
C ASP A 55 -11.52 0.58 4.45
N GLN A 56 -11.31 0.75 3.14
CA GLN A 56 -11.37 -0.36 2.18
C GLN A 56 -10.31 -1.43 2.46
N LEU A 57 -9.05 -1.02 2.69
CA LEU A 57 -7.96 -1.95 3.03
C LEU A 57 -8.26 -2.69 4.33
N LEU A 58 -8.72 -1.98 5.37
CA LEU A 58 -9.13 -2.62 6.61
C LEU A 58 -10.25 -3.64 6.37
N ALA A 59 -11.27 -3.31 5.57
CA ALA A 59 -12.35 -4.25 5.26
C ALA A 59 -11.88 -5.49 4.48
N ILE A 60 -10.97 -5.32 3.49
CA ILE A 60 -10.35 -6.42 2.74
C ILE A 60 -9.67 -7.38 3.71
N PHE A 61 -8.88 -6.83 4.63
CA PHE A 61 -8.12 -7.65 5.56
C PHE A 61 -8.97 -8.18 6.71
N GLU A 62 -9.89 -7.45 7.30
CA GLU A 62 -10.82 -7.97 8.33
C GLU A 62 -11.61 -9.18 7.83
N SER A 63 -11.99 -9.21 6.55
CA SER A 63 -12.68 -10.36 5.96
C SER A 63 -11.80 -11.61 5.77
N ARG A 64 -10.47 -11.45 5.77
CA ARG A 64 -9.48 -12.51 5.46
C ARG A 64 -8.50 -12.83 6.59
N LEU A 65 -8.35 -11.92 7.55
CA LEU A 65 -7.50 -12.06 8.73
C LEU A 65 -8.16 -13.06 9.68
N ILE A 66 -7.43 -14.09 10.07
CA ILE A 66 -7.81 -14.94 11.18
C ILE A 66 -7.36 -14.20 12.45
N PRO A 67 -8.28 -13.73 13.32
CA PRO A 67 -7.97 -12.83 14.44
C PRO A 67 -6.88 -13.35 15.38
N ASP A 68 -6.71 -14.67 15.46
CA ASP A 68 -5.73 -15.32 16.35
C ASP A 68 -4.33 -15.48 15.76
N VAL A 69 -4.11 -15.13 14.49
CA VAL A 69 -2.85 -15.42 13.77
C VAL A 69 -2.10 -14.15 13.36
N PHE A 70 -2.74 -12.98 13.42
CA PHE A 70 -2.21 -11.78 12.78
C PHE A 70 -2.52 -10.53 13.58
N GLU A 71 -1.49 -9.88 14.11
CA GLU A 71 -1.62 -8.57 14.74
C GLU A 71 -1.71 -7.48 13.66
N GLN A 72 -2.45 -6.41 13.96
CA GLN A 72 -2.61 -5.28 13.04
C GLN A 72 -1.26 -4.63 12.67
N ASP A 73 -0.31 -4.61 13.62
CA ASP A 73 1.05 -4.10 13.41
C ASP A 73 1.85 -4.93 12.40
N ASP A 74 1.64 -6.24 12.35
CA ASP A 74 2.27 -7.14 11.38
C ASP A 74 1.73 -6.91 9.97
N LEU A 75 0.42 -6.64 9.85
CA LEU A 75 -0.21 -6.30 8.58
C LEU A 75 0.37 -5.01 8.03
N GLU A 76 0.33 -3.97 8.83
CA GLU A 76 0.75 -2.65 8.40
C GLU A 76 2.23 -2.65 7.98
N THR A 77 3.10 -3.31 8.74
CA THR A 77 4.52 -3.49 8.37
C THR A 77 4.70 -4.22 7.03
N ARG A 78 3.87 -5.23 6.73
CA ARG A 78 3.94 -5.93 5.45
C ARG A 78 3.47 -5.06 4.29
N LEU A 79 2.38 -4.32 4.48
CA LEU A 79 1.86 -3.39 3.47
C LEU A 79 2.90 -2.31 3.17
N GLU A 80 3.54 -1.75 4.19
CA GLU A 80 4.63 -0.78 4.07
C GLU A 80 5.79 -1.35 3.23
N ASN A 81 6.24 -2.59 3.53
CA ASN A 81 7.30 -3.24 2.76
C ASN A 81 6.90 -3.46 1.29
N PHE A 82 5.65 -3.80 1.00
CA PHE A 82 5.19 -3.92 -0.39
C PHE A 82 5.22 -2.58 -1.12
N LEU A 83 4.82 -1.50 -0.47
CA LEU A 83 4.87 -0.15 -1.06
C LEU A 83 6.32 0.28 -1.35
N PHE A 84 7.26 -0.01 -0.44
CA PHE A 84 8.68 0.26 -0.70
C PHE A 84 9.24 -0.56 -1.87
N HIS A 85 8.89 -1.85 -1.98
CA HIS A 85 9.31 -2.67 -3.12
C HIS A 85 8.69 -2.19 -4.44
N LEU A 86 7.43 -1.76 -4.40
CA LEU A 86 6.75 -1.18 -5.55
C LEU A 86 7.41 0.12 -5.97
N TYR A 87 7.81 0.97 -5.03
CA TYR A 87 8.57 2.19 -5.30
C TYR A 87 9.91 1.91 -5.98
N ASP A 88 10.68 0.96 -5.45
CA ASP A 88 11.99 0.62 -6.04
C ASP A 88 11.85 0.18 -7.50
N ARG A 89 10.77 -0.53 -7.84
CA ARG A 89 10.46 -0.91 -9.22
C ARG A 89 9.99 0.30 -10.05
N ALA A 90 9.01 1.04 -9.55
CA ALA A 90 8.43 2.19 -10.25
C ALA A 90 9.48 3.25 -10.57
N ARG A 91 10.45 3.45 -9.69
CA ARG A 91 11.56 4.38 -9.90
C ARG A 91 12.42 4.03 -11.11
N VAL A 92 12.63 2.74 -11.38
CA VAL A 92 13.38 2.31 -12.59
C VAL A 92 12.61 2.69 -13.85
N GLU A 93 11.28 2.54 -13.85
CA GLU A 93 10.43 2.84 -15.01
C GLU A 93 10.21 4.34 -15.23
N TRP A 94 10.37 5.18 -14.20
CA TRP A 94 10.25 6.63 -14.34
C TRP A 94 11.51 7.34 -14.84
N ASP A 95 12.66 6.70 -14.65
CA ASP A 95 13.97 7.25 -15.04
C ASP A 95 14.39 6.84 -16.48
N ASP A 96 13.61 5.97 -17.14
CA ASP A 96 13.72 5.56 -18.56
C ASP A 96 12.91 6.49 -19.51
#